data_AF-A0A3C0FTH0-F1
#
_entry.id   AF-A0A3C0FTH0-F1
#
_cell.length_a   1.000
_cell.length_b   1.000
_cell.length_c   1.000
_cell.angle_alpha   90.00
_cell.angle_beta   90.00
_cell.angle_gamma   90.00
#
_symmetry.space_group_name_H-M   'P 1'
#
loop_
_entity.id
_entity.type
_entity.pdbx_description
1 polymer ?
#
loop_
_entity_poly.entity_id
_entity_poly.type
_entity_poly.pdbx_seq_one_letter_code
_entity_poly.pdbx_strand_id
1 'polypeptide(L)'
;MQRVKLDKIDRRILRDLQEDGRMTNVELARRAGISAPPCLRRVRALEETGFIQGYHAEVDAQALGYNVTVFAMVGLASQAEHDLRAFEARAA
;
A
#
# COMPACT_ATOMS: atom_id res chain seq x y z
N MET A 1 17.08 -2.88 -8.40
CA MET A 1 16.22 -2.72 -7.21
C MET A 1 16.88 -3.44 -6.03
N GLN A 2 17.31 -2.71 -5.00
CA GLN A 2 17.73 -3.37 -3.74
C GLN A 2 16.50 -3.99 -3.09
N ARG A 3 16.47 -5.32 -2.97
CA ARG A 3 15.44 -6.04 -2.21
C ARG A 3 15.71 -5.81 -0.73
N VAL A 4 15.06 -4.81 -0.12
CA VAL A 4 14.96 -4.75 1.35
C VAL A 4 14.23 -6.03 1.78
N LYS A 5 14.91 -6.87 2.56
CA LYS A 5 14.41 -8.20 2.90
C LYS A 5 13.44 -8.07 4.08
N LEU A 6 12.15 -7.97 3.78
CA LEU A 6 11.08 -8.07 4.77
C LEU A 6 11.17 -9.41 5.51
N ASP A 7 11.28 -9.36 6.83
CA ASP A 7 11.26 -10.56 7.66
C ASP A 7 9.82 -11.06 7.92
N LYS A 8 9.69 -12.13 8.71
CA LYS A 8 8.37 -12.72 9.00
C LYS A 8 7.48 -11.79 9.82
N ILE A 9 8.06 -10.97 10.69
CA ILE A 9 7.34 -10.01 11.53
C ILE A 9 6.84 -8.86 10.67
N ASP A 10 7.69 -8.31 9.79
CA ASP A 10 7.29 -7.22 8.90
C ASP A 10 6.11 -7.62 8.01
N ARG A 11 6.15 -8.83 7.44
CA ARG A 11 5.04 -9.38 6.64
C ARG A 11 3.76 -9.57 7.45
N ARG A 12 3.88 -9.89 8.74
CA ARG A 12 2.73 -10.03 9.63
C ARG A 12 2.14 -8.67 9.97
N ILE A 13 2.97 -7.68 10.30
CA ILE A 13 2.56 -6.29 10.49
C ILE A 13 1.80 -5.77 9.26
N LEU A 14 2.37 -5.95 8.06
CA LEU A 14 1.74 -5.49 6.82
C LEU A 14 0.38 -6.15 6.58
N ARG A 15 0.27 -7.46 6.74
CA ARG A 15 -1.01 -8.17 6.59
C ARG A 15 -2.05 -7.65 7.58
N ASP A 16 -1.67 -7.52 8.85
CA ASP A 16 -2.61 -7.15 9.91
C ASP A 16 -3.08 -5.68 9.73
N LEU A 17 -2.21 -4.78 9.24
CA LEU A 17 -2.57 -3.40 8.88
C LEU A 17 -3.36 -3.27 7.57
N GLN A 18 -3.19 -4.19 6.62
CA GLN A 18 -4.04 -4.24 5.42
C GLN A 18 -5.47 -4.69 5.75
N GLU A 19 -5.61 -5.58 6.73
CA GLU A 19 -6.92 -6.03 7.23
C GLU A 19 -7.59 -4.95 8.09
N ASP A 20 -6.84 -4.31 8.98
CA ASP A 20 -7.32 -3.20 9.80
C ASP A 20 -6.23 -2.14 10.00
N GLY A 21 -6.28 -1.09 9.16
CA GLY A 21 -5.34 0.02 9.22
C GLY A 21 -5.50 0.92 10.45
N ARG A 22 -6.57 0.78 11.24
CA ARG A 22 -6.83 1.55 12.46
C ARG A 22 -6.38 0.83 13.73
N MET A 23 -5.80 -0.37 13.58
CA MET A 23 -5.34 -1.18 14.70
C MET A 23 -4.33 -0.41 15.57
N THR A 24 -4.54 -0.45 16.88
CA THR A 24 -3.59 0.18 17.81
C THR A 24 -2.25 -0.56 17.76
N ASN A 25 -1.13 0.16 17.96
CA ASN A 25 0.19 -0.46 17.99
C ASN A 25 0.31 -1.55 19.09
N VAL A 26 -0.45 -1.45 20.18
CA VAL A 26 -0.47 -2.48 21.24
C VAL A 26 -1.07 -3.79 20.72
N GLU A 27 -2.21 -3.72 20.04
CA GLU A 27 -2.88 -4.88 19.45
C GLU A 27 -2.06 -5.45 18.28
N LEU A 28 -1.52 -4.59 17.43
CA LEU A 28 -0.64 -4.99 16.32
C LEU A 28 0.59 -5.74 16.83
N ALA A 29 1.24 -5.23 17.89
CA ALA A 29 2.38 -5.87 18.50
C ALA A 29 2.03 -7.26 19.08
N ARG A 30 0.87 -7.37 19.74
CA ARG A 30 0.33 -8.63 20.26
C ARG A 30 0.16 -9.67 19.14
N ARG A 31 -0.47 -9.29 18.03
CA ARG A 31 -0.65 -10.17 16.86
C ARG A 31 0.70 -10.53 16.23
N ALA A 32 1.58 -9.55 16.09
CA ALA A 32 2.94 -9.71 15.58
C ALA A 32 3.83 -10.60 16.46
N GLY A 33 3.48 -10.83 17.73
CA GLY A 33 4.25 -11.65 18.66
C GLY A 33 5.50 -10.93 19.20
N ILE A 34 5.45 -9.59 19.29
CA ILE A 34 6.53 -8.75 19.82
C ILE A 34 5.97 -7.69 20.78
N SER A 35 6.84 -6.99 21.50
CA SER A 35 6.41 -5.87 22.36
C SER A 35 6.10 -4.61 21.54
N ALA A 36 5.37 -3.67 22.15
CA ALA A 36 4.91 -2.45 21.48
C ALA A 36 6.06 -1.54 20.94
N PRO A 37 7.17 -1.30 21.67
CA PRO A 37 8.25 -0.45 21.15
C PRO A 37 8.95 -0.95 19.87
N PRO A 38 9.36 -2.23 19.73
CA PRO A 38 9.91 -2.74 18.47
C PRO A 38 8.88 -2.80 17.34
N CYS A 39 7.60 -3.02 17.64
CA CYS A 39 6.53 -2.98 16.64
C CYS A 39 6.44 -1.58 16.02
N LEU A 40 6.40 -0.54 16.86
CA LEU A 40 6.33 0.84 16.40
C LEU A 40 7.52 1.23 15.51
N ARG A 41 8.74 0.83 15.89
CA ARG A 41 9.93 1.07 15.05
C ARG A 41 9.83 0.39 13.68
N ARG A 42 9.30 -0.83 13.63
CA ARG A 42 9.14 -1.58 12.38
C ARG A 42 8.10 -0.93 11.48
N VAL A 43 6.95 -0.53 12.03
CA VAL A 43 5.91 0.21 11.28
C VAL A 43 6.50 1.48 10.66
N ARG A 44 7.21 2.29 11.45
CA ARG A 44 7.88 3.50 10.94
C ARG A 44 8.89 3.20 9.84
N ALA A 45 9.72 2.17 10.02
CA ALA A 45 10.67 1.78 8.98
C ALA A 45 9.95 1.33 7.69
N LEU A 46 8.82 0.62 7.79
CA LEU A 46 8.02 0.21 6.64
C LEU A 46 7.36 1.41 5.92
N GLU A 47 6.96 2.44 6.67
CA GLU A 47 6.46 3.72 6.12
C GLU A 47 7.60 4.49 5.42
N GLU A 48 8.72 4.71 6.11
CA GLU A 48 9.89 5.44 5.59
C GLU A 48 10.49 4.80 4.35
N THR A 49 10.47 3.47 4.27
CA THR A 49 10.97 2.72 3.10
C THR A 49 9.94 2.54 1.99
N GLY A 50 8.71 3.06 2.17
CA GLY A 50 7.66 3.07 1.17
C GLY A 50 6.91 1.74 0.98
N PHE A 51 7.10 0.76 1.87
CA PHE A 51 6.26 -0.44 1.90
C PHE A 51 4.84 -0.13 2.37
N ILE A 52 4.69 0.83 3.29
CA ILE A 52 3.41 1.42 3.66
C ILE A 52 3.35 2.80 2.99
N GLN A 53 2.48 2.95 2.00
CA GLN A 53 2.33 4.19 1.23
C GLN A 53 1.34 5.16 1.88
N GLY A 54 0.42 4.64 2.70
CA GLY A 54 -0.61 5.44 3.36
C GLY A 54 -1.66 4.57 4.03
N TYR A 55 -2.57 5.23 4.76
CA TYR A 55 -3.73 4.62 5.39
C TYR A 55 -4.97 5.31 4.86
N HIS A 56 -5.94 4.53 4.39
CA HIS A 56 -7.13 5.03 3.73
C HIS A 56 -8.38 4.41 4.33
N ALA A 57 -9.48 5.15 4.28
CA ALA A 57 -10.80 4.60 4.55
C ALA A 57 -11.30 3.92 3.28
N GLU A 58 -11.82 2.70 3.41
CA GLU A 58 -12.68 2.11 2.40
C GLU A 58 -14.05 2.80 2.47
N VAL A 59 -14.47 3.40 1.35
CA VAL A 59 -15.70 4.18 1.29
C VAL A 59 -16.65 3.55 0.27
N ASP A 60 -17.94 3.60 0.59
CA ASP A 60 -18.98 3.15 -0.33
C ASP A 60 -19.14 4.16 -1.47
N ALA A 61 -18.67 3.79 -2.66
CA ALA A 61 -18.77 4.60 -3.86
C ALA A 61 -20.24 4.90 -4.25
N GLN A 62 -21.16 3.95 -4.06
CA GLN A 62 -22.58 4.13 -4.39
C GLN A 62 -23.24 5.11 -3.44
N ALA A 63 -22.97 5.01 -2.14
CA ALA A 63 -23.47 5.97 -1.15
C ALA A 63 -22.98 7.41 -1.42
N LEU A 64 -21.81 7.55 -2.04
CA LEU A 64 -21.25 8.84 -2.47
C LEU A 64 -21.78 9.33 -3.84
N GLY A 65 -22.64 8.57 -4.51
CA GLY A 65 -23.21 8.91 -5.82
C GLY A 65 -22.33 8.56 -7.01
N TYR A 66 -21.23 7.83 -6.82
CA TYR A 66 -20.39 7.31 -7.90
C TYR A 66 -20.97 6.00 -8.46
N ASN A 67 -22.06 6.13 -9.20
CA ASN A 67 -22.86 4.99 -9.62
C ASN A 67 -22.27 4.20 -10.80
N VAL A 68 -21.26 4.74 -11.48
CA VAL A 68 -20.63 4.15 -12.66
C VAL A 68 -19.14 4.00 -12.42
N THR A 69 -18.62 2.78 -12.59
CA THR A 69 -17.18 2.51 -12.65
C THR A 69 -16.83 2.11 -14.07
N VAL A 70 -15.84 2.77 -14.66
CA VAL A 70 -15.39 2.52 -16.03
C VAL A 70 -13.99 1.92 -16.02
N PHE A 71 -13.80 0.86 -16.78
CA PHE A 71 -12.48 0.32 -17.12
C PHE A 71 -12.14 0.75 -18.55
N ALA A 72 -11.03 1.45 -18.73
CA ALA A 72 -10.54 1.86 -20.04
C ALA A 72 -9.32 1.00 -20.44
N MET A 73 -9.33 0.48 -21.66
CA MET A 73 -8.18 -0.19 -22.26
C MET A 73 -7.54 0.75 -23.25
N VAL A 74 -6.27 1.10 -23.02
CA VAL A 74 -5.51 1.99 -23.91
C VAL A 74 -4.48 1.16 -24.67
N GLY A 75 -4.63 1.11 -25.99
CA GLY A 75 -3.61 0.57 -26.89
C GLY A 75 -2.68 1.68 -27.35
N LEU A 76 -1.38 1.50 -27.16
CA LEU A 76 -0.37 2.42 -27.69
C LEU A 76 0.05 1.98 -29.09
N ALA A 77 0.20 2.95 -30.00
CA ALA A 77 0.63 2.69 -31.37
C ALA A 77 2.09 2.20 -31.46
N SER A 78 2.89 2.48 -30.44
CA SER A 78 4.31 2.13 -30.34
C SER A 78 4.60 1.59 -28.94
N GLN A 79 5.48 0.58 -28.87
CA GLN A 79 6.02 0.05 -27.61
C GLN A 79 7.44 0.58 -27.34
N ALA A 80 7.89 1.60 -28.08
CA ALA A 80 9.18 2.22 -27.81
C ALA A 80 9.18 2.85 -26.40
N GLU A 81 10.29 2.68 -25.67
CA GLU A 81 10.40 3.10 -24.27
C GLU A 81 10.08 4.59 -24.05
N HIS A 82 10.45 5.45 -24.99
CA HIS A 82 10.12 6.87 -24.95
C HIS A 82 8.60 7.12 -24.95
N ASP A 83 7.86 6.42 -25.81
CA ASP A 83 6.42 6.61 -25.98
C ASP A 83 5.65 6.07 -24.78
N LEU A 84 6.11 4.96 -24.19
CA LEU A 84 5.58 4.41 -22.94
C LEU A 84 5.75 5.40 -21.78
N ARG A 85 6.97 5.90 -21.56
CA ARG A 85 7.25 6.86 -20.48
C ARG A 85 6.47 8.17 -20.64
N ALA A 86 6.34 8.66 -21.88
CA ALA A 86 5.57 9.88 -22.15
C ALA A 86 4.08 9.71 -21.85
N PHE A 87 3.52 8.52 -22.07
CA PHE A 87 2.15 8.19 -21.69
C PHE A 87 2.00 8.11 -20.16
N GLU A 88 2.86 7.34 -19.48
CA GLU A 88 2.82 7.18 -18.02
C GLU A 88 2.89 8.53 -17.28
N ALA A 89 3.75 9.45 -17.74
CA ALA A 89 3.91 10.77 -17.13
C ALA A 89 2.68 11.69 -17.27
N ARG A 90 1.75 11.40 -18.20
CA ARG A 90 0.52 12.18 -18.42
C ARG A 90 -0.72 11.51 -17.84
N ALA A 91 -0.67 10.21 -17.62
CA ALA A 91 -1.77 9.42 -17.08
C ALA A 91 -1.78 9.37 -15.54
N ALA A 92 -0.65 9.66 -14.90
CA ALA A 92 -0.51 9.81 -13.46
C ALA A 92 -0.93 11.21 -12.99
#